data_AF-W1V0U0-F1
#
_entry.id   AF-W1V0U0-F1
#
_cell.length_a   1.000
_cell.length_b   1.000
_cell.length_c   1.000
_cell.angle_alpha   90.00
_cell.angle_beta   90.00
_cell.angle_gamma   90.00
#
_symmetry.space_group_name_H-M   'P 1'
#
loop_
_entity.id
_entity.type
_entity.pdbx_description
1 polymer ?
#
loop_
_entity_poly.entity_id
_entity_poly.type
_entity_poly.pdbx_seq_one_letter_code
_entity_poly.pdbx_strand_id
1 'polypeptide(L)'
;MLILLRDKIHFLREVFMIQRILMLALVLLAFTMPTEAITFQELKTSPQFKLVYSQSMNGPIESGGLYIYLNTYSIEALRYAPPQYSLRGTYYIVIDTSYQSIINERQLTVDYDTNYSLATLIHSSRIMNPSPSMLALIEASESKSGLAMTGVDVARYTFDGATKPMHYVNDTRKVPLNRNNTIIYDIADAMFVSVYQQHFDDIVAQ
;
A
#
# COMPACT_ATOMS: atom_id res chain seq x y z
N MET A 1 38.20 1.37 -55.41
CA MET A 1 36.84 1.86 -55.09
C MET A 1 36.00 0.82 -54.34
N LEU A 2 36.00 -0.46 -54.74
CA LEU A 2 35.19 -1.53 -54.12
C LEU A 2 35.60 -1.88 -52.67
N ILE A 3 36.89 -1.81 -52.34
CA ILE A 3 37.43 -2.10 -50.99
C ILE A 3 36.98 -1.05 -49.96
N LEU A 4 37.08 0.24 -50.32
CA LEU A 4 36.61 1.37 -49.50
C LEU A 4 35.11 1.29 -49.18
N LEU A 5 34.29 0.75 -50.09
CA LEU A 5 32.85 0.59 -49.87
C LEU A 5 32.57 -0.58 -48.90
N ARG A 6 33.35 -1.67 -49.00
CA ARG A 6 33.25 -2.84 -48.11
C ARG A 6 33.62 -2.49 -46.66
N ASP A 7 34.68 -1.72 -46.46
CA ASP A 7 35.13 -1.31 -45.13
C ASP A 7 34.13 -0.36 -44.48
N LYS A 8 33.51 0.52 -45.26
CA LYS A 8 32.46 1.44 -44.77
C LYS A 8 31.19 0.70 -44.36
N ILE A 9 30.81 -0.35 -45.09
CA ILE A 9 29.67 -1.21 -44.74
C ILE A 9 29.97 -2.05 -43.49
N HIS A 10 31.20 -2.55 -43.36
CA HIS A 10 31.64 -3.28 -42.17
C HIS A 10 31.59 -2.39 -40.92
N PHE A 11 32.13 -1.18 -41.02
CA PHE A 11 32.11 -0.18 -39.94
C PHE A 11 30.69 0.21 -39.52
N LEU A 12 29.80 0.45 -40.49
CA LEU A 12 28.38 0.76 -40.19
C LEU A 12 27.66 -0.39 -39.49
N ARG A 13 27.99 -1.65 -39.83
CA ARG A 13 27.41 -2.83 -39.20
C ARG A 13 27.88 -2.99 -37.74
N GLU A 14 29.14 -2.70 -37.46
CA GLU A 14 29.68 -2.72 -36.09
C GLU A 14 29.06 -1.63 -35.23
N VAL A 15 28.95 -0.39 -35.73
CA VAL A 15 28.30 0.73 -35.02
C VAL A 15 26.85 0.38 -34.66
N PHE A 16 26.10 -0.20 -35.60
CA PHE A 16 24.71 -0.60 -35.37
C PHE A 16 24.58 -1.77 -34.38
N MET A 17 25.53 -2.71 -34.39
CA MET A 17 25.57 -3.82 -33.43
C MET A 17 25.92 -3.33 -32.02
N ILE A 18 26.88 -2.41 -31.88
CA ILE A 18 27.26 -1.79 -30.61
C ILE A 18 26.10 -0.97 -30.05
N GLN A 19 25.41 -0.17 -30.87
CA GLN A 19 24.25 0.60 -30.46
C GLN A 19 23.12 -0.31 -29.94
N ARG A 20 22.86 -1.44 -30.60
CA ARG A 20 21.87 -2.41 -30.14
C ARG A 20 22.23 -3.03 -28.79
N ILE A 21 23.50 -3.39 -28.60
CA ILE A 21 23.98 -3.94 -27.32
C ILE A 21 23.88 -2.88 -26.21
N LEU A 22 24.25 -1.62 -26.49
CA LEU A 22 24.11 -0.50 -25.56
C LEU A 22 22.65 -0.25 -25.17
N MET A 23 21.72 -0.27 -26.13
CA MET A 23 20.29 -0.13 -25.85
C MET A 23 19.77 -1.30 -25.01
N LEU A 24 20.19 -2.53 -25.29
CA LEU A 24 19.78 -3.71 -24.51
C LEU A 24 20.36 -3.67 -23.09
N ALA A 25 21.61 -3.21 -22.94
CA ALA A 25 22.24 -3.00 -21.65
C ALA A 25 21.56 -1.88 -20.85
N LEU A 26 21.16 -0.77 -21.49
CA LEU A 26 20.41 0.32 -20.85
C LEU A 26 19.04 -0.16 -20.36
N VAL A 27 18.34 -0.97 -21.17
CA VAL A 27 17.07 -1.60 -20.77
C VAL A 27 17.28 -2.56 -19.59
N LEU A 28 18.32 -3.40 -19.61
CA LEU A 28 18.63 -4.30 -18.49
C LEU A 28 19.03 -3.55 -17.21
N LEU A 29 19.76 -2.44 -17.32
CA LEU A 29 20.11 -1.56 -16.20
C LEU A 29 18.89 -0.81 -15.64
N ALA A 30 17.91 -0.47 -16.48
CA ALA A 30 16.64 0.09 -16.01
C ALA A 30 15.78 -0.92 -15.21
N PHE A 31 16.08 -2.22 -15.30
CA PHE A 31 15.39 -3.30 -14.58
C PHE A 31 16.18 -3.91 -13.42
N THR A 32 17.35 -3.37 -13.04
CA THR A 32 17.90 -3.71 -11.73
C THR A 32 17.00 -3.06 -10.70
N MET A 33 15.97 -3.76 -10.22
CA MET A 33 15.22 -3.30 -9.07
C MET A 33 16.23 -3.17 -7.92
N PRO A 34 16.53 -1.96 -7.42
CA PRO A 34 16.98 -1.90 -6.05
C PRO A 34 15.78 -2.42 -5.26
N THR A 35 15.97 -3.35 -4.33
CA THR A 35 15.17 -3.31 -3.12
C THR A 35 15.44 -1.92 -2.54
N GLU A 36 14.63 -0.93 -2.90
CA GLU A 36 14.88 0.47 -2.59
C GLU A 36 14.94 0.58 -1.07
N ALA A 37 16.14 0.87 -0.58
CA ALA A 37 16.41 1.09 0.83
C ALA A 37 15.58 2.30 1.29
N ILE A 38 14.47 2.07 1.99
CA ILE A 38 13.60 3.15 2.47
C ILE A 38 14.21 3.81 3.71
N THR A 39 14.36 5.13 3.68
CA THR A 39 14.85 5.90 4.84
C THR A 39 13.71 6.56 5.60
N PHE A 40 13.90 6.82 6.90
CA PHE A 40 12.88 7.53 7.67
C PHE A 40 12.72 8.98 7.19
N GLN A 41 13.79 9.58 6.68
CA GLN A 41 13.69 10.92 6.10
C GLN A 41 12.79 10.92 4.86
N GLU A 42 12.96 9.94 3.98
CA GLU A 42 12.15 9.80 2.78
C GLU A 42 10.66 9.62 3.10
N LEU A 43 10.33 8.78 4.09
CA LEU A 43 8.94 8.62 4.56
C LEU A 43 8.29 9.94 4.99
N LYS A 44 9.07 10.88 5.54
CA LYS A 44 8.58 12.19 5.98
C LYS A 44 8.51 13.24 4.87
N THR A 45 9.40 13.17 3.88
CA THR A 45 9.58 14.26 2.91
C THR A 45 9.04 13.96 1.52
N SER A 46 8.96 12.68 1.14
CA SER A 46 8.54 12.32 -0.21
C SER A 46 7.01 12.35 -0.34
N PRO A 47 6.47 12.93 -1.43
CA PRO A 47 5.03 13.16 -1.59
C PRO A 47 4.20 11.90 -1.74
N GLN A 48 4.83 10.77 -2.09
CA GLN A 48 4.16 9.48 -2.22
C GLN A 48 3.74 8.88 -0.87
N PHE A 49 4.38 9.29 0.23
CA PHE A 49 4.09 8.76 1.56
C PHE A 49 3.11 9.66 2.31
N LYS A 50 2.01 9.07 2.76
CA LYS A 50 1.01 9.74 3.59
C LYS A 50 1.08 9.16 5.00
N LEU A 51 1.31 10.01 6.00
CA LEU A 51 1.15 9.62 7.41
C LEU A 51 -0.34 9.35 7.67
N VAL A 52 -0.68 8.10 8.00
CA VAL A 52 -2.06 7.66 8.24
C VAL A 52 -2.34 7.41 9.72
N TYR A 53 -1.30 7.13 10.51
CA TYR A 53 -1.43 6.95 11.95
C TYR A 53 -0.18 7.44 12.67
N SER A 54 -0.36 8.08 13.82
CA SER A 54 0.73 8.44 14.72
C SER A 54 0.30 8.31 16.17
N GLN A 55 1.14 7.71 16.99
CA GLN A 55 0.96 7.64 18.44
C GLN A 55 2.27 7.99 19.14
N SER A 56 2.23 9.00 20.00
CA SER A 56 3.35 9.32 20.89
C SER A 56 3.35 8.35 22.07
N MET A 57 4.53 7.84 22.42
CA MET A 57 4.77 7.02 23.59
C MET A 57 5.55 7.87 24.60
N ASN A 58 4.86 8.37 25.63
CA ASN A 58 5.45 9.24 26.66
C ASN A 58 5.35 8.57 28.03
N GLY A 59 6.00 7.43 28.19
CA GLY A 59 6.07 6.69 29.44
C GLY A 59 7.30 7.08 30.28
N PRO A 60 7.30 6.76 31.59
CA PRO A 60 8.47 6.98 32.45
C PRO A 60 9.66 6.08 32.10
N ILE A 61 9.44 5.00 31.34
CA ILE A 61 10.46 4.01 30.94
C ILE A 61 10.75 4.08 29.43
N GLU A 62 9.75 4.42 28.61
CA GLU A 62 9.86 4.47 27.15
C GLU A 62 9.39 5.83 26.64
N SER A 63 10.25 6.46 25.83
CA SER A 63 9.94 7.68 25.08
C SER A 63 10.08 7.39 23.59
N GLY A 64 9.18 7.94 22.78
CA GLY A 64 9.19 7.70 21.34
C GLY A 64 7.84 7.84 20.65
N GLY A 65 7.68 7.13 19.54
CA GLY A 65 6.43 7.06 18.80
C GLY A 65 6.33 5.90 17.82
N LEU A 66 5.08 5.60 17.47
CA LEU A 66 4.69 4.72 16.39
C LEU A 66 4.10 5.57 15.26
N TYR A 67 4.62 5.43 14.06
CA TYR A 67 4.13 6.14 12.88
C TYR A 67 3.86 5.15 11.76
N ILE A 68 2.76 5.34 11.04
CA ILE A 68 2.42 4.51 9.89
C ILE A 68 2.28 5.38 8.67
N TYR A 69 3.09 5.08 7.65
CA TYR A 69 3.08 5.75 6.37
C TYR A 69 2.53 4.82 5.29
N LEU A 70 1.53 5.26 4.54
CA LEU A 70 1.03 4.59 3.36
C LEU A 70 1.77 5.11 2.13
N ASN A 71 2.34 4.22 1.31
CA ASN A 71 2.84 4.61 0.00
C ASN A 71 1.67 4.65 -1.00
N THR A 72 1.15 5.85 -1.22
CA THR A 72 0.00 6.07 -2.11
C THR A 72 0.29 5.70 -3.56
N TYR A 73 1.56 5.74 -4.00
CA TYR A 73 1.95 5.40 -5.38
C TYR A 73 2.11 3.89 -5.58
N SER A 74 2.16 3.11 -4.50
CA SER A 74 2.19 1.64 -4.56
C SER A 74 0.81 1.00 -4.68
N ILE A 75 -0.27 1.79 -4.60
CA ILE A 75 -1.63 1.25 -4.58
C ILE A 75 -2.04 0.81 -5.98
N GLU A 76 -2.44 -0.45 -6.08
CA GLU A 76 -2.93 -1.07 -7.30
C GLU A 76 -4.35 -1.62 -7.09
N ALA A 77 -5.20 -1.44 -8.10
CA ALA A 77 -6.53 -2.02 -8.13
C ALA A 77 -6.46 -3.44 -8.71
N LEU A 78 -6.60 -4.43 -7.84
CA LEU A 78 -6.66 -5.85 -8.22
C LEU A 78 -8.02 -6.21 -8.83
N ARG A 79 -9.08 -5.57 -8.35
CA ARG A 79 -10.45 -5.77 -8.83
C ARG A 79 -11.25 -4.48 -8.75
N TYR A 80 -11.94 -4.17 -9.84
CA TYR A 80 -12.95 -3.12 -9.93
C TYR A 80 -14.23 -3.73 -10.50
N ALA A 81 -15.13 -4.19 -9.63
CA ALA A 81 -16.40 -4.81 -10.02
C ALA A 81 -17.49 -4.45 -8.99
N PRO A 82 -18.01 -3.20 -9.01
CA PRO A 82 -19.03 -2.75 -8.06
C PRO A 82 -20.14 -3.81 -7.87
N PRO A 83 -20.54 -4.11 -6.62
CA PRO A 83 -20.16 -3.43 -5.37
C PRO A 83 -18.84 -3.90 -4.74
N GLN A 84 -18.09 -4.78 -5.40
CA GLN A 84 -16.89 -5.42 -4.87
C GLN A 84 -15.59 -4.86 -5.49
N TYR A 85 -14.64 -4.52 -4.64
CA TYR A 85 -13.35 -3.96 -5.04
C TYR A 85 -12.22 -4.69 -4.32
N SER A 86 -11.03 -4.70 -4.90
CA SER A 86 -9.83 -5.23 -4.26
C SER A 86 -8.67 -4.28 -4.54
N LEU A 87 -8.00 -3.81 -3.51
CA LEU A 87 -6.80 -2.97 -3.61
C LEU A 87 -5.63 -3.66 -2.92
N ARG A 88 -4.43 -3.46 -3.46
CA ARG A 88 -3.18 -3.86 -2.80
C ARG A 88 -2.25 -2.66 -2.73
N GLY A 89 -1.51 -2.51 -1.64
CA GLY A 89 -0.59 -1.40 -1.44
C GLY A 89 0.45 -1.69 -0.36
N THR A 90 1.48 -0.87 -0.31
CA THR A 90 2.59 -0.96 0.64
C THR A 90 2.47 0.13 1.71
N TYR A 91 2.69 -0.25 2.96
CA TYR A 91 2.74 0.67 4.09
C TYR A 91 3.93 0.35 5.00
N TYR A 92 4.37 1.35 5.75
CA TYR A 92 5.58 1.31 6.57
C TYR A 92 5.22 1.61 8.01
N ILE A 93 5.60 0.71 8.91
CA ILE A 93 5.48 0.89 10.35
C ILE A 93 6.83 1.36 10.88
N VAL A 94 6.89 2.61 11.33
CA VAL A 94 8.06 3.20 11.96
C VAL A 94 7.90 3.11 13.47
N ILE A 95 8.83 2.42 14.12
CA ILE A 95 8.98 2.40 15.56
C ILE A 95 10.21 3.24 15.88
N ASP A 96 9.99 4.36 16.54
CA ASP A 96 11.02 5.30 16.97
C ASP A 96 10.97 5.44 18.49
N THR A 97 11.60 4.52 19.21
CA THR A 97 11.68 4.55 20.67
C THR A 97 13.11 4.63 21.14
N SER A 98 13.31 4.96 22.41
CA SER A 98 14.63 5.01 23.08
C SER A 98 15.46 3.73 22.94
N TYR A 99 14.85 2.59 22.62
CA TYR A 99 15.53 1.30 22.46
C TYR A 99 15.48 0.74 21.04
N GLN A 100 14.59 1.27 20.19
CA GLN A 100 14.33 0.70 18.88
C GLN A 100 14.02 1.78 17.84
N SER A 101 14.86 1.84 16.80
CA SER A 101 14.63 2.67 15.62
C SER A 101 14.62 1.77 14.39
N ILE A 102 13.41 1.36 13.97
CA ILE A 102 13.22 0.48 12.82
C ILE A 102 12.03 0.90 11.96
N ILE A 103 12.11 0.54 10.68
CA ILE A 103 11.04 0.64 9.71
C ILE A 103 10.69 -0.79 9.30
N ASN A 104 9.43 -1.20 9.43
CA ASN A 104 8.94 -2.45 8.86
C ASN A 104 8.07 -2.12 7.65
N GLU A 105 8.45 -2.63 6.49
CA GLU A 105 7.67 -2.56 5.27
C GLU A 105 6.71 -3.75 5.20
N ARG A 106 5.46 -3.45 4.85
CA ARG A 106 4.39 -4.42 4.73
C ARG A 106 3.58 -4.16 3.48
N GLN A 107 3.07 -5.24 2.91
CA GLN A 107 2.06 -5.18 1.87
C GLN A 107 0.71 -5.56 2.46
N LEU A 108 -0.32 -4.79 2.11
CA LEU A 108 -1.71 -5.03 2.50
C LEU A 108 -2.53 -5.24 1.24
N THR A 109 -3.30 -6.31 1.20
CA THR A 109 -4.38 -6.51 0.23
C THR A 109 -5.71 -6.42 0.97
N VAL A 110 -6.62 -5.59 0.49
CA VAL A 110 -7.95 -5.40 1.08
C VAL A 110 -9.01 -5.65 0.01
N ASP A 111 -9.98 -6.49 0.36
CA ASP A 111 -11.22 -6.66 -0.36
C ASP A 111 -12.31 -5.81 0.30
N TYR A 112 -13.02 -5.04 -0.52
CA TYR A 112 -14.07 -4.11 -0.12
C TYR A 112 -15.40 -4.59 -0.72
N ASP A 113 -16.44 -4.63 0.10
CA ASP A 113 -17.81 -4.88 -0.32
C ASP A 113 -18.69 -3.70 0.12
N THR A 114 -18.97 -2.81 -0.84
CA THR A 114 -19.71 -1.57 -0.59
C THR A 114 -21.17 -1.80 -0.20
N ASN A 115 -21.72 -3.01 -0.35
CA ASN A 115 -23.01 -3.37 0.25
C ASN A 115 -23.03 -3.22 1.77
N TYR A 116 -21.85 -3.25 2.40
CA TYR A 116 -21.67 -3.15 3.84
C TYR A 116 -20.98 -1.86 4.28
N SER A 117 -20.76 -0.90 3.36
CA SER A 117 -20.37 0.47 3.73
C SER A 117 -21.40 1.10 4.67
N LEU A 118 -20.97 2.01 5.53
CA LEU A 118 -21.85 2.61 6.54
C LEU A 118 -23.05 3.33 5.90
N ALA A 119 -22.82 4.12 4.84
CA ALA A 119 -23.88 4.82 4.14
C ALA A 119 -24.90 3.86 3.48
N THR A 120 -24.43 2.75 2.90
CA THR A 120 -25.34 1.72 2.37
C THR A 120 -26.16 1.03 3.46
N LEU A 121 -25.56 0.73 4.61
CA LEU A 121 -26.28 0.15 5.76
C LEU A 121 -27.35 1.11 6.29
N ILE A 122 -27.03 2.41 6.42
CA ILE A 122 -27.99 3.45 6.82
C ILE A 122 -29.14 3.54 5.81
N HIS A 123 -28.81 3.61 4.52
CA HIS A 123 -29.78 3.73 3.44
C HIS A 123 -30.75 2.54 3.43
N SER A 124 -30.21 1.33 3.44
CA SER A 124 -30.98 0.08 3.40
C SER A 124 -31.87 -0.08 4.63
N SER A 125 -31.36 0.29 5.81
CA SER A 125 -32.11 0.24 7.08
C SER A 125 -33.35 1.14 7.05
N ARG A 126 -33.21 2.36 6.52
CA ARG A 126 -34.34 3.31 6.38
C ARG A 126 -35.39 2.88 5.36
N ILE A 127 -35.00 2.20 4.29
CA ILE A 127 -35.94 1.66 3.28
C ILE A 127 -36.75 0.50 3.87
N MET A 128 -36.09 -0.42 4.58
CA MET A 128 -36.75 -1.57 5.18
C MET A 128 -37.62 -1.20 6.39
N ASN A 129 -37.20 -0.20 7.15
CA ASN A 129 -37.93 0.31 8.30
C ASN A 129 -37.75 1.85 8.39
N PRO A 130 -38.80 2.66 8.17
CA PRO A 130 -38.72 4.13 8.22
C PRO A 130 -38.24 4.70 9.57
N SER A 131 -38.36 3.93 10.66
CA SER A 131 -37.85 4.28 11.99
C SER A 131 -36.92 3.18 12.51
N PRO A 132 -35.72 3.03 11.92
CA PRO A 132 -34.83 1.95 12.29
C PRO A 132 -34.21 2.20 13.67
N SER A 133 -33.94 1.11 14.40
CA SER A 133 -33.18 1.18 15.65
C SER A 133 -31.72 1.54 15.34
N MET A 134 -31.22 2.62 15.95
CA MET A 134 -29.81 3.02 15.84
C MET A 134 -28.87 1.93 16.39
N LEU A 135 -29.28 1.23 17.46
CA LEU A 135 -28.50 0.13 18.03
C LEU A 135 -28.33 -1.01 17.02
N ALA A 136 -29.40 -1.38 16.32
CA ALA A 136 -29.35 -2.45 15.31
C ALA A 136 -28.43 -2.07 14.14
N LEU A 137 -28.39 -0.79 13.78
CA LEU A 137 -27.48 -0.30 12.75
C LEU A 137 -26.00 -0.37 13.21
N ILE A 138 -25.72 0.02 14.45
CA ILE A 138 -24.38 -0.09 15.04
C ILE A 138 -23.94 -1.56 15.05
N GLU A 139 -24.76 -2.46 15.57
CA GLU A 139 -24.48 -3.90 15.61
C GLU A 139 -24.24 -4.51 14.22
N ALA A 140 -25.06 -4.13 13.22
CA ALA A 140 -24.84 -4.54 11.84
C ALA A 140 -23.50 -4.02 11.29
N SER A 141 -23.16 -2.76 11.57
CA SER A 141 -21.91 -2.14 11.13
C SER A 141 -20.67 -2.74 11.82
N GLU A 142 -20.77 -3.13 13.09
CA GLU A 142 -19.68 -3.73 13.85
C GLU A 142 -19.50 -5.22 13.54
N SER A 143 -20.59 -5.94 13.26
CA SER A 143 -20.53 -7.36 12.92
C SER A 143 -19.93 -7.63 11.54
N LYS A 144 -20.16 -6.74 10.56
CA LYS A 144 -19.61 -6.86 9.22
C LYS A 144 -19.32 -5.50 8.59
N SER A 145 -18.04 -5.18 8.48
CA SER A 145 -17.56 -3.95 7.85
C SER A 145 -17.66 -3.93 6.33
N GLY A 146 -17.74 -5.11 5.70
CA GLY A 146 -17.52 -5.26 4.26
C GLY A 146 -16.05 -5.34 3.88
N LEU A 147 -15.12 -5.26 4.83
CA LEU A 147 -13.69 -5.31 4.58
C LEU A 147 -13.09 -6.65 5.03
N ALA A 148 -12.19 -7.19 4.21
CA ALA A 148 -11.37 -8.32 4.56
C ALA A 148 -9.96 -8.13 4.02
N MET A 149 -8.94 -8.48 4.80
CA MET A 149 -7.56 -8.19 4.47
C MET A 149 -6.66 -9.42 4.48
N THR A 150 -5.55 -9.31 3.77
CA THR A 150 -4.37 -10.17 3.88
C THR A 150 -3.13 -9.30 3.96
N GLY A 151 -2.25 -9.57 4.93
CA GLY A 151 -1.03 -8.80 5.15
C GLY A 151 0.22 -9.65 4.92
N VAL A 152 1.25 -9.06 4.34
CA VAL A 152 2.54 -9.71 4.09
C VAL A 152 3.65 -8.84 4.65
N ASP A 153 4.53 -9.43 5.46
CA ASP A 153 5.77 -8.77 5.88
C ASP A 153 6.77 -8.78 4.71
N VAL A 154 7.29 -7.61 4.33
CA VAL A 154 8.13 -7.46 3.12
C VAL A 154 9.59 -7.25 3.45
N ALA A 155 9.90 -6.31 4.34
CA ALA A 155 11.28 -5.99 4.69
C ALA A 155 11.36 -5.21 6.00
N ARG A 156 12.58 -5.12 6.53
CA ARG A 156 12.90 -4.29 7.69
C ARG A 156 14.13 -3.45 7.42
N TYR A 157 14.09 -2.20 7.83
CA TYR A 157 15.18 -1.24 7.63
C TYR A 157 15.52 -0.49 8.92
N THR A 158 16.76 -0.01 8.99
CA THR A 158 17.15 1.10 9.86
C THR A 158 16.67 2.43 9.28
N PHE A 159 16.78 3.52 10.04
CA PHE A 159 16.33 4.84 9.59
C PHE A 159 17.15 5.43 8.44
N ASP A 160 18.39 5.00 8.27
CA ASP A 160 19.27 5.32 7.14
C ASP A 160 19.10 4.37 5.94
N GLY A 161 18.15 3.42 6.01
CA GLY A 161 17.78 2.55 4.90
C GLY A 161 18.53 1.21 4.82
N ALA A 162 19.46 0.93 5.74
CA ALA A 162 20.13 -0.37 5.76
C ALA A 162 19.15 -1.51 6.11
N THR A 163 19.14 -2.57 5.31
CA THR A 163 18.28 -3.73 5.54
C THR A 163 18.68 -4.48 6.82
N LYS A 164 17.69 -4.87 7.62
CA LYS A 164 17.86 -5.74 8.79
C LYS A 164 17.30 -7.13 8.51
N PRO A 165 17.92 -8.20 9.03
CA PRO A 165 17.36 -9.54 8.97
C PRO A 165 15.94 -9.58 9.54
N MET A 166 15.07 -10.29 8.84
CA MET A 166 13.68 -10.51 9.23
C MET A 166 13.30 -11.96 8.95
N HIS A 167 12.60 -12.57 9.89
CA HIS A 167 11.99 -13.89 9.68
C HIS A 167 10.60 -13.69 9.09
N TYR A 168 10.40 -14.14 7.86
CA TYR A 168 9.13 -14.03 7.17
C TYR A 168 8.15 -15.07 7.70
N VAL A 169 6.97 -14.60 8.12
CA VAL A 169 5.79 -15.45 8.29
C VAL A 169 4.73 -14.88 7.36
N ASN A 170 4.61 -15.45 6.16
CA ASN A 170 3.57 -15.05 5.22
C ASN A 170 2.24 -15.62 5.71
N ASP A 171 1.48 -14.81 6.45
CA ASP A 171 0.12 -15.15 6.80
C ASP A 171 -0.82 -14.75 5.65
N THR A 172 -1.03 -15.68 4.72
CA THR A 172 -1.94 -15.47 3.59
C THR A 172 -3.41 -15.65 3.98
N ARG A 173 -3.73 -15.78 5.27
CA ARG A 173 -5.11 -15.91 5.71
C ARG A 173 -5.84 -14.60 5.49
N LYS A 174 -7.02 -14.71 4.91
CA LYS A 174 -7.94 -13.59 4.78
C LYS A 174 -8.69 -13.40 6.10
N VAL A 175 -8.55 -12.23 6.69
CA VAL A 175 -9.12 -11.89 8.00
C VAL A 175 -10.16 -10.79 7.83
N PRO A 176 -11.38 -10.92 8.39
CA PRO A 176 -12.35 -9.82 8.38
C PRO A 176 -11.79 -8.63 9.18
N LEU A 177 -11.92 -7.43 8.62
CA LEU A 177 -11.39 -6.21 9.22
C LEU A 177 -12.54 -5.43 9.87
N ASN A 178 -12.66 -5.46 11.19
CA ASN A 178 -13.70 -4.72 11.90
C ASN A 178 -13.40 -3.21 11.90
N ARG A 179 -14.45 -2.37 11.84
CA ARG A 179 -14.37 -0.91 12.00
C ARG A 179 -13.70 -0.48 13.30
N ASN A 180 -13.81 -1.27 14.37
CA ASN A 180 -13.14 -0.98 15.64
C ASN A 180 -11.62 -1.20 15.62
N ASN A 181 -11.08 -1.88 14.61
CA ASN A 181 -9.64 -1.98 14.38
C ASN A 181 -9.15 -0.75 13.63
N THR A 182 -9.11 0.38 14.35
CA THR A 182 -8.91 1.72 13.77
C THR A 182 -7.66 1.80 12.90
N ILE A 183 -6.52 1.29 13.35
CA ILE A 183 -5.25 1.42 12.61
C ILE A 183 -5.32 0.82 11.20
N ILE A 184 -5.70 -0.46 11.08
CA ILE A 184 -5.71 -1.12 9.77
C ILE A 184 -6.91 -0.65 8.94
N TYR A 185 -8.03 -0.33 9.59
CA TYR A 185 -9.19 0.25 8.92
C TYR A 185 -8.86 1.60 8.27
N ASP A 186 -8.16 2.48 9.00
CA ASP A 186 -7.73 3.80 8.51
C ASP A 186 -6.76 3.67 7.33
N ILE A 187 -5.88 2.67 7.33
CA ILE A 187 -5.02 2.36 6.16
C ILE A 187 -5.89 1.93 4.97
N ALA A 188 -6.82 1.01 5.19
CA ALA A 188 -7.70 0.50 4.14
C ALA A 188 -8.58 1.60 3.53
N ASP A 189 -9.13 2.49 4.35
CA ASP A 189 -9.90 3.65 3.89
C ASP A 189 -9.00 4.67 3.17
N ALA A 190 -7.81 4.96 3.69
CA ALA A 190 -6.85 5.83 3.02
C ALA A 190 -6.42 5.28 1.65
N MET A 191 -6.26 3.96 1.50
CA MET A 191 -6.04 3.31 0.21
C MET A 191 -7.22 3.55 -0.74
N PHE A 192 -8.44 3.35 -0.24
CA PHE A 192 -9.66 3.51 -1.01
C PHE A 192 -9.84 4.96 -1.49
N VAL A 193 -9.65 5.94 -0.61
CA VAL A 193 -9.66 7.38 -0.94
C VAL A 193 -8.58 7.73 -1.98
N SER A 194 -7.39 7.13 -1.88
CA SER A 194 -6.30 7.42 -2.82
C SER A 194 -6.62 7.00 -4.25
N VAL A 195 -7.41 5.93 -4.43
CA VAL A 195 -7.80 5.41 -5.75
C VAL A 195 -9.10 6.03 -6.25
N TYR A 196 -10.12 6.11 -5.39
CA TYR A 196 -11.49 6.46 -5.78
C TYR A 196 -11.94 7.85 -5.33
N GLN A 197 -11.09 8.59 -4.60
CA GLN A 197 -11.36 9.96 -4.15
C GLN A 197 -12.62 10.11 -3.28
N GLN A 198 -13.03 9.03 -2.61
CA GLN A 198 -14.17 8.98 -1.71
C GLN A 198 -13.85 7.99 -0.57
N HIS A 199 -14.37 8.24 0.64
CA HIS A 199 -14.26 7.27 1.73
C HIS A 199 -15.09 6.03 1.45
N PHE A 200 -14.61 4.86 1.88
CA PHE A 200 -15.35 3.61 1.68
C PHE A 200 -16.73 3.66 2.34
N ASP A 201 -16.81 4.22 3.55
CA ASP A 201 -18.05 4.30 4.33
C ASP A 201 -19.07 5.32 3.80
N ASP A 202 -18.67 6.20 2.87
CA ASP A 202 -19.54 7.19 2.24
C ASP A 202 -20.27 6.65 0.99
N ILE A 203 -19.95 5.43 0.56
CA ILE A 203 -20.55 4.85 -0.64
C ILE A 203 -21.98 4.36 -0.36
N VAL A 204 -22.90 4.72 -1.25
CA VAL A 204 -24.21 4.08 -1.33
C VAL A 204 -24.20 3.14 -2.52
N ALA A 205 -24.17 1.83 -2.28
CA ALA A 205 -24.31 0.82 -3.31
C ALA A 205 -25.71 0.94 -3.96
N GLN A 206 -25.76 0.70 -5.27
CA GLN A 206 -27.00 0.70 -6.06
C GLN A 206 -27.78 -0.60 -5.87
#